data_AF-A0A7C3W1Z8-F1
#
_entry.id   AF-A0A7C3W1Z8-F1
#
_cell.length_a   1.000
_cell.length_b   1.000
_cell.length_c   1.000
_cell.angle_alpha   90.00
_cell.angle_beta   90.00
_cell.angle_gamma   90.00
#
_symmetry.space_group_name_H-M   'P 1'
#
loop_
_entity.id
_entity.type
_entity.pdbx_description
1 polymer ?
#
loop_
_entity_poly.entity_id
_entity_poly.type
_entity_poly.pdbx_seq_one_letter_code
_entity_poly.pdbx_strand_id
1 'polypeptide(L)'
;MKGITRTELVWVGKYDEDGNLRPVERTILPFQVVETVNESKADREKVQRDLFTLMPRDDTWRNMLIWGDNKVVMSSLLPRFAGKINLIYIDPPFATGQDFSFRVRVGDEEFVKEPSIIEEKAYRDTWGRGLDSYLQMMYERLVLMRELLSDVKVNLFPDSQPPSGSDG
;
A
#
# COMPACT_ATOMS: atom_id res chain seq x y z
N MET A 1 41.96 -2.49 -6.73
CA MET A 1 40.53 -2.09 -6.68
C MET A 1 39.70 -3.23 -7.24
N LYS A 2 38.86 -3.89 -6.44
CA LYS A 2 37.91 -4.90 -6.95
C LYS A 2 36.82 -4.15 -7.73
N GLY A 3 36.65 -4.48 -9.01
CA GLY A 3 35.65 -3.84 -9.87
C GLY A 3 34.23 -4.14 -9.39
N ILE A 4 33.33 -3.16 -9.52
CA ILE A 4 31.91 -3.33 -9.25
C ILE A 4 31.35 -4.29 -10.31
N THR A 5 30.96 -5.50 -9.91
CA THR A 5 30.42 -6.53 -10.81
C THR A 5 28.89 -6.46 -10.98
N ARG A 6 28.19 -5.69 -10.13
CA ARG A 6 26.73 -5.50 -10.19
C ARG A 6 26.35 -4.16 -9.57
N THR A 7 25.58 -3.36 -10.29
CA THR A 7 24.96 -2.14 -9.74
C THR A 7 23.69 -2.53 -9.00
N GLU A 8 23.62 -2.21 -7.70
CA GLU A 8 22.43 -2.46 -6.89
C GLU A 8 22.22 -1.38 -5.83
N LEU A 9 20.97 -1.16 -5.42
CA LEU A 9 20.62 -0.33 -4.27
C LEU A 9 20.71 -1.18 -2.99
N VAL A 10 21.49 -0.73 -2.01
CA VAL A 10 21.68 -1.40 -0.72
C VAL A 10 21.24 -0.45 0.40
N TRP A 11 20.56 -0.99 1.40
CA TRP A 11 20.13 -0.28 2.61
C TRP A 11 20.33 -1.17 3.84
N VAL A 12 20.39 -0.56 5.03
CA VAL A 12 20.53 -1.28 6.29
C VAL A 12 19.33 -2.20 6.51
N GLY A 13 19.58 -3.50 6.63
CA GLY A 13 18.55 -4.51 6.83
C GLY A 13 18.12 -5.27 5.56
N LYS A 14 18.65 -4.92 4.37
CA LYS A 14 18.40 -5.67 3.13
C LYS A 14 18.95 -7.10 3.20
N TYR A 15 20.14 -7.27 3.78
CA TYR A 15 20.84 -8.54 3.92
C TYR A 15 20.99 -8.95 5.39
N ASP A 16 21.05 -10.24 5.67
CA ASP A 16 21.41 -10.80 6.98
C ASP A 16 22.94 -10.81 7.20
N GLU A 17 23.39 -11.36 8.33
CA GLU A 17 24.81 -11.43 8.68
C GLU A 17 25.62 -12.34 7.74
N ASP A 18 24.96 -13.31 7.10
CA ASP A 18 25.54 -14.24 6.14
C ASP A 18 25.55 -13.67 4.70
N GLY A 19 24.99 -12.48 4.49
CA GLY A 19 24.91 -11.83 3.19
C GLY A 19 23.75 -12.31 2.31
N ASN A 20 22.80 -13.07 2.86
CA ASN A 20 21.58 -13.46 2.16
C ASN A 20 20.52 -12.37 2.27
N LEU A 21 19.65 -12.25 1.27
CA LEU A 21 18.52 -11.32 1.32
C LEU A 21 17.60 -11.71 2.48
N ARG A 22 17.26 -10.75 3.35
CA ARG A 22 16.35 -11.01 4.46
C ARG A 22 14.97 -11.39 3.91
N PRO A 23 14.37 -12.49 4.38
CA PRO A 23 13.03 -12.87 3.94
C PRO A 23 12.02 -11.85 4.48
N VAL A 24 11.04 -11.51 3.65
CA VAL A 24 9.90 -10.71 4.09
C VAL A 24 9.01 -11.56 4.98
N GLU A 25 8.74 -11.09 6.20
CA GLU A 25 7.87 -11.78 7.15
C GLU A 25 6.41 -11.77 6.68
N ARG A 26 5.75 -12.94 6.74
CA ARG A 26 4.34 -13.15 6.36
C ARG A 26 3.54 -13.55 7.59
N THR A 27 3.17 -12.56 8.41
CA THR A 27 2.40 -12.79 9.62
C THR A 27 0.92 -12.91 9.27
N ILE A 28 0.32 -14.08 9.51
CA ILE A 28 -1.12 -14.30 9.28
C ILE A 28 -1.85 -14.04 10.59
N LEU A 29 -2.49 -12.88 10.69
CA LEU A 29 -3.32 -12.48 11.82
C LEU A 29 -4.76 -12.22 11.37
N PRO A 30 -5.76 -12.47 12.24
CA PRO A 30 -7.12 -12.02 11.98
C PRO A 30 -7.12 -10.48 11.91
N PHE A 31 -7.85 -9.95 10.93
CA PHE A 31 -8.02 -8.51 10.75
C PHE A 31 -9.51 -8.16 10.66
N GLN A 32 -9.83 -6.91 10.99
CA GLN A 32 -11.20 -6.42 10.97
C GLN A 32 -11.60 -6.00 9.55
N VAL A 33 -12.65 -6.61 9.03
CA VAL A 33 -13.34 -6.10 7.84
C VAL A 33 -14.38 -5.09 8.32
N VAL A 34 -14.22 -3.83 7.92
CA VAL A 34 -15.07 -2.72 8.33
C VAL A 34 -16.35 -2.69 7.51
N GLU A 35 -16.27 -3.00 6.21
CA GLU A 35 -17.41 -2.96 5.32
C GLU A 35 -17.27 -4.02 4.23
N THR A 36 -18.36 -4.72 3.95
CA THR A 36 -18.50 -5.61 2.79
C THR A 36 -19.69 -5.09 1.98
N VAL A 37 -19.43 -4.48 0.83
CA VAL A 37 -20.49 -3.85 0.00
C VAL A 37 -20.84 -4.76 -1.16
N ASN A 38 -22.08 -5.24 -1.17
CA ASN A 38 -22.58 -6.18 -2.18
C ASN A 38 -23.53 -5.53 -3.21
N GLU A 39 -23.90 -4.27 -3.02
CA GLU A 39 -24.88 -3.56 -3.83
C GLU A 39 -24.31 -2.27 -4.42
N SER A 40 -24.88 -1.83 -5.56
CA SER A 40 -24.50 -0.57 -6.20
C SER A 40 -24.92 0.62 -5.32
N LYS A 41 -24.29 1.79 -5.49
CA LYS A 41 -24.53 2.98 -4.65
C LYS A 41 -26.01 3.46 -4.57
N ALA A 42 -26.93 2.87 -5.33
CA ALA A 42 -28.36 3.19 -5.34
C ALA A 42 -29.15 2.65 -4.13
N ASP A 43 -28.70 1.59 -3.45
CA ASP A 43 -29.47 0.92 -2.38
C ASP A 43 -28.96 1.25 -0.95
N ARG A 44 -28.24 2.37 -0.81
CA ARG A 44 -27.38 2.70 0.35
C ARG A 44 -28.07 3.04 1.67
N GLU A 45 -29.36 2.79 1.84
CA GLU A 45 -30.10 3.25 3.02
C GLU A 45 -30.37 2.22 4.12
N LYS A 46 -29.84 0.98 4.08
CA LYS A 46 -30.29 -0.05 5.04
C LYS A 46 -29.28 -0.91 5.79
N VAL A 47 -27.97 -0.71 5.70
CA VAL A 47 -27.03 -1.59 6.43
C VAL A 47 -26.19 -0.82 7.44
N GLN A 48 -26.85 -0.38 8.51
CA GLN A 48 -26.19 -0.14 9.78
C GLN A 48 -26.48 -1.34 10.68
N ARG A 49 -25.46 -2.18 10.89
CA ARG A 49 -25.22 -3.14 12.00
C ARG A 49 -24.63 -4.44 11.45
N ASP A 50 -23.31 -4.56 11.53
CA ASP A 50 -22.64 -5.63 12.28
C ASP A 50 -21.13 -5.34 12.32
N LEU A 51 -20.71 -4.75 13.45
CA LEU A 51 -19.38 -4.15 13.64
C LEU A 51 -18.22 -5.19 13.69
N PHE A 52 -18.51 -6.49 13.62
CA PHE A 52 -17.51 -7.56 13.80
C PHE A 52 -17.68 -8.71 12.80
N THR A 53 -17.76 -8.41 11.50
CA THR A 53 -17.64 -9.45 10.47
C THR A 53 -16.16 -9.76 10.25
N LEU A 54 -15.70 -10.92 10.71
CA LEU A 54 -14.44 -11.51 10.24
C LEU A 54 -14.59 -11.85 8.75
N MET A 55 -13.50 -11.84 7.97
CA MET A 55 -13.52 -12.02 6.50
C MET A 55 -14.61 -13.03 6.07
N PRO A 56 -15.59 -12.63 5.23
CA PRO A 56 -16.66 -13.51 4.79
C PRO A 56 -16.09 -14.80 4.20
N ARG A 57 -16.56 -15.96 4.68
CA ARG A 57 -16.10 -17.26 4.14
C ARG A 57 -16.51 -17.44 2.68
N ASP A 58 -17.60 -16.82 2.28
CA ASP A 58 -18.22 -17.00 0.98
C ASP A 58 -17.81 -15.84 0.04
N ASP A 59 -17.57 -16.11 -1.24
CA ASP A 59 -17.22 -15.10 -2.27
C ASP A 59 -18.43 -14.23 -2.68
N THR A 60 -19.44 -14.11 -1.83
CA THR A 60 -20.65 -13.32 -2.09
C THR A 60 -20.39 -11.82 -2.07
N TRP A 61 -19.17 -11.42 -1.69
CA TRP A 61 -18.80 -10.03 -1.57
C TRP A 61 -18.30 -9.39 -2.85
N ARG A 62 -18.70 -8.13 -3.10
CA ARG A 62 -18.19 -7.36 -4.26
C ARG A 62 -17.06 -6.40 -3.90
N ASN A 63 -17.17 -5.70 -2.77
CA ASN A 63 -16.13 -4.79 -2.28
C ASN A 63 -15.86 -5.03 -0.80
N MET A 64 -14.60 -4.83 -0.38
CA MET A 64 -14.17 -5.03 1.00
C MET A 64 -13.32 -3.85 1.48
N LEU A 65 -13.66 -3.30 2.66
CA LEU A 65 -12.88 -2.30 3.37
C LEU A 65 -12.25 -2.95 4.61
N ILE A 66 -10.93 -2.89 4.73
CA ILE A 66 -10.16 -3.49 5.83
C ILE A 66 -9.46 -2.39 6.60
N TRP A 67 -9.51 -2.45 7.93
CA TRP A 67 -8.76 -1.55 8.80
C TRP A 67 -7.63 -2.31 9.52
N GLY A 68 -6.40 -1.82 9.39
CA GLY A 68 -5.22 -2.38 10.04
C GLY A 68 -3.92 -1.95 9.37
N ASP A 69 -2.79 -2.46 9.88
CA ASP A 69 -1.49 -2.32 9.20
C ASP A 69 -1.52 -3.08 7.87
N ASN A 70 -1.19 -2.38 6.79
CA ASN A 70 -1.29 -2.93 5.43
C ASN A 70 -0.35 -4.13 5.18
N LYS A 71 0.81 -4.24 5.82
CA LYS A 71 1.74 -5.38 5.67
C LYS A 71 1.12 -6.63 6.27
N VAL A 72 0.56 -6.51 7.48
CA VAL A 72 -0.13 -7.62 8.16
C VAL A 72 -1.38 -8.02 7.39
N VAL A 73 -2.19 -7.05 6.95
CA VAL A 73 -3.40 -7.32 6.16
C VAL A 73 -3.05 -8.04 4.85
N MET A 74 -2.08 -7.55 4.08
CA MET A 74 -1.67 -8.20 2.82
C MET A 74 -1.13 -9.61 3.07
N SER A 75 -0.33 -9.82 4.12
CA SER A 75 0.17 -11.15 4.50
C SER A 75 -0.98 -12.12 4.80
N SER A 76 -2.01 -11.67 5.52
CA SER A 76 -3.19 -12.47 5.82
C SER A 76 -4.12 -12.69 4.62
N LEU A 77 -4.03 -11.87 3.57
CA LEU A 77 -4.78 -12.07 2.32
C LEU A 77 -4.14 -13.11 1.40
N LEU A 78 -2.82 -13.35 1.50
CA LEU A 78 -2.07 -14.27 0.64
C LEU A 78 -2.73 -15.65 0.49
N PRO A 79 -3.15 -16.35 1.57
CA PRO A 79 -3.71 -17.70 1.44
C PRO A 79 -4.95 -17.79 0.51
N ARG A 80 -5.69 -16.68 0.36
CA ARG A 80 -6.91 -16.65 -0.46
C ARG A 80 -6.72 -15.92 -1.79
N PHE A 81 -5.86 -14.91 -1.84
CA PHE A 81 -5.76 -13.97 -2.98
C PHE A 81 -4.40 -13.94 -3.69
N ALA A 82 -3.42 -14.76 -3.30
CA ALA A 82 -2.17 -14.88 -4.04
C ALA A 82 -2.43 -15.16 -5.53
N GLY A 83 -1.83 -14.35 -6.40
CA GLY A 83 -2.01 -14.43 -7.85
C GLY A 83 -3.40 -14.06 -8.39
N LYS A 84 -4.29 -13.46 -7.57
CA LYS A 84 -5.69 -13.18 -7.98
C LYS A 84 -6.01 -11.70 -8.15
N ILE A 85 -5.17 -10.78 -7.65
CA ILE A 85 -5.43 -9.35 -7.75
C ILE A 85 -4.92 -8.82 -9.09
N ASN A 86 -5.79 -8.24 -9.91
CA ASN A 86 -5.39 -7.76 -11.24
C ASN A 86 -4.67 -6.40 -11.20
N LEU A 87 -5.06 -5.51 -10.29
CA LEU A 87 -4.51 -4.17 -10.18
C LEU A 87 -4.37 -3.79 -8.70
N ILE A 88 -3.20 -3.26 -8.36
CA ILE A 88 -2.94 -2.63 -7.06
C ILE A 88 -2.58 -1.18 -7.33
N TYR A 89 -3.30 -0.25 -6.71
CA TYR A 89 -2.98 1.17 -6.70
C TYR A 89 -2.60 1.57 -5.28
N ILE A 90 -1.50 2.30 -5.14
CA ILE A 90 -1.04 2.84 -3.86
C ILE A 90 -0.56 4.27 -4.05
N ASP A 91 -0.75 5.07 -3.01
CA ASP A 91 -0.20 6.42 -2.87
C ASP A 91 0.59 6.47 -1.55
N PRO A 92 1.80 5.89 -1.50
CA PRO A 92 2.59 5.84 -0.26
C PRO A 92 3.06 7.24 0.13
N PRO A 93 3.40 7.49 1.41
CA PRO A 93 3.98 8.77 1.80
C PRO A 93 5.22 9.07 0.94
N PHE A 94 5.24 10.28 0.39
CA PHE A 94 6.38 10.73 -0.39
C PHE A 94 7.54 11.00 0.59
N ALA A 95 8.68 10.34 0.38
CA ALA A 95 9.91 10.55 1.14
C ALA A 95 10.55 11.92 0.81
N THR A 96 9.77 13.00 0.90
CA THR A 96 10.15 14.35 0.45
C THR A 96 11.17 15.00 1.38
N GLY A 97 11.37 14.47 2.60
CA GLY A 97 12.19 15.11 3.62
C GLY A 97 11.69 16.52 3.97
N GLN A 98 10.45 16.86 3.60
CA GLN A 98 9.89 18.17 3.83
C GLN A 98 9.18 18.20 5.17
N ASP A 99 9.58 19.16 6.02
CA ASP A 99 8.72 19.66 7.07
C ASP A 99 7.36 20.02 6.45
N PHE A 100 6.32 19.26 6.77
CA PHE A 100 4.94 19.58 6.40
C PHE A 100 4.38 20.74 7.26
N SER A 101 5.24 21.65 7.70
CA SER A 101 4.82 22.89 8.34
C SER A 101 4.37 23.85 7.25
N PHE A 102 3.06 23.99 7.10
CA PHE A 102 2.48 24.99 6.22
C PHE A 102 2.14 26.22 7.05
N ARG A 103 2.73 27.38 6.69
CA ARG A 103 2.36 28.68 7.27
C ARG A 103 1.04 29.13 6.67
N VAL A 104 0.00 29.22 7.49
CA VAL A 104 -1.31 29.72 7.07
C VAL A 104 -1.49 31.11 7.67
N ARG A 105 -1.75 32.11 6.81
CA ARG A 105 -2.21 33.43 7.27
C ARG A 105 -3.72 33.44 7.36
N VAL A 106 -4.24 33.76 8.53
CA VAL A 106 -5.67 34.01 8.76
C VAL A 106 -5.79 35.44 9.28
N GLY A 107 -6.21 36.37 8.41
CA GLY A 107 -6.19 37.81 8.73
C GLY A 107 -4.77 38.36 8.86
N ASP A 108 -4.52 39.15 9.90
CA ASP A 108 -3.20 39.76 10.19
C ASP A 108 -2.27 38.87 11.04
N GLU A 109 -2.72 37.66 11.40
CA GLU A 109 -1.96 36.72 12.23
C GLU A 109 -1.37 35.57 11.40
N GLU A 110 -0.08 35.29 11.61
CA GLU A 110 0.61 34.11 11.06
C GLU A 110 0.50 32.94 12.03
N PHE A 111 -0.18 31.87 11.61
CA PHE A 111 -0.21 30.62 12.36
C PHE A 111 0.71 29.59 11.70
N VAL A 112 1.71 29.13 12.46
CA VAL A 112 2.49 27.94 12.13
C VAL A 112 1.72 26.75 12.68
N LYS A 113 1.10 25.96 11.80
CA LYS A 113 0.52 24.69 12.21
C LYS A 113 1.65 23.66 12.27
N GLU A 114 2.10 23.35 13.47
CA GLU A 114 3.02 22.24 13.73
C GLU A 114 2.38 20.92 13.27
N PRO A 115 3.17 19.92 12.81
CA PRO A 115 2.66 18.60 12.50
C PRO A 115 1.82 18.06 13.66
N SER A 116 0.74 17.34 13.37
CA SER A 116 -0.02 16.72 14.46
C SER A 116 0.89 15.77 15.25
N ILE A 117 0.67 15.62 16.56
CA ILE A 117 1.44 14.67 17.40
C ILE A 117 1.45 13.26 16.79
N ILE A 118 0.41 12.91 16.02
CA ILE A 118 0.32 11.63 15.30
C ILE A 118 1.28 11.59 14.11
N GLU A 119 1.37 12.65 13.30
CA GLU A 119 2.31 12.77 12.19
C GLU A 119 3.75 12.87 12.68
N GLU A 120 4.05 13.75 13.65
CA GLU A 120 5.41 13.85 14.20
C GLU A 120 5.86 12.53 14.81
N LYS A 121 5.01 11.84 15.57
CA LYS A 121 5.36 10.54 16.15
C LYS A 121 5.45 9.44 15.09
N ALA A 122 4.61 9.43 14.07
CA ALA A 122 4.73 8.49 12.95
C ALA A 122 6.05 8.70 12.18
N TYR A 123 6.51 9.95 12.01
CA TYR A 123 7.77 10.30 11.36
C TYR A 123 9.00 10.10 12.25
N ARG A 124 8.93 10.42 13.55
CA ARG A 124 10.09 10.36 14.46
C ARG A 124 10.33 8.94 14.99
N ASP A 125 9.26 8.18 15.23
CA ASP A 125 9.31 6.86 15.89
C ASP A 125 9.44 5.70 14.88
N THR A 126 8.90 5.84 13.66
CA THR A 126 9.03 4.80 12.61
C THR A 126 10.30 4.98 11.75
N TRP A 127 10.90 6.17 11.74
CA TRP A 127 11.96 6.56 10.79
C TRP A 127 13.25 7.05 11.46
N GLY A 128 13.54 6.59 12.68
CA GLY A 128 14.80 6.89 13.36
C GLY A 128 16.08 6.53 12.58
N ARG A 129 15.95 5.83 11.43
CA ARG A 129 17.03 5.48 10.49
C ARG A 129 16.92 6.13 9.09
N GLY A 130 16.06 7.13 8.91
CA GLY A 130 15.96 7.89 7.65
C GLY A 130 15.53 7.05 6.44
N LEU A 131 16.28 7.16 5.34
CA LEU A 131 15.96 6.51 4.05
C LEU A 131 15.98 4.98 4.13
N ASP A 132 16.84 4.38 4.96
CA ASP A 132 16.93 2.92 5.09
C ASP A 132 15.61 2.32 5.60
N SER A 133 14.99 2.97 6.59
CA SER A 133 13.65 2.59 7.08
C SER A 133 12.57 2.74 6.00
N TYR A 134 12.69 3.73 5.11
CA TYR A 134 11.78 3.88 3.95
C TYR A 134 11.86 2.72 3.00
N LEU A 135 13.09 2.43 2.59
CA LEU A 135 13.35 1.38 1.64
C LEU A 135 12.91 0.04 2.22
N GLN A 136 13.17 -0.23 3.49
CA GLN A 136 12.68 -1.42 4.16
C GLN A 136 11.15 -1.49 4.19
N MET A 137 10.48 -0.41 4.63
CA MET A 137 9.01 -0.35 4.73
C MET A 137 8.35 -0.59 3.37
N MET A 138 8.84 0.07 2.31
CA MET A 138 8.33 -0.05 0.95
C MET A 138 8.66 -1.43 0.36
N TYR A 139 9.89 -1.91 0.53
CA TYR A 139 10.32 -3.20 -0.01
C TYR A 139 9.44 -4.35 0.48
N GLU A 140 9.19 -4.45 1.78
CA GLU A 140 8.35 -5.51 2.35
C GLU A 140 6.93 -5.48 1.77
N ARG A 141 6.36 -4.29 1.59
CA ARG A 141 5.01 -4.11 1.04
C ARG A 141 4.95 -4.45 -0.44
N LEU A 142 5.94 -4.03 -1.22
CA LEU A 142 6.00 -4.31 -2.65
C LEU A 142 6.19 -5.80 -2.95
N VAL A 143 6.95 -6.52 -2.11
CA VAL A 143 7.08 -7.99 -2.22
C VAL A 143 5.72 -8.66 -1.99
N LEU A 144 4.99 -8.28 -0.93
CA LEU A 144 3.66 -8.84 -0.67
C LEU A 144 2.65 -8.49 -1.77
N MET A 145 2.66 -7.26 -2.26
CA MET A 145 1.84 -6.84 -3.40
C MET A 145 2.14 -7.66 -4.65
N ARG A 146 3.42 -7.97 -4.91
CA ARG A 146 3.82 -8.80 -6.05
C ARG A 146 3.28 -10.21 -5.94
N GLU A 147 3.23 -10.81 -4.75
CA GLU A 147 2.66 -12.14 -4.52
C GLU A 147 1.13 -12.17 -4.67
N LEU A 148 0.45 -11.06 -4.34
CA LEU A 148 -0.98 -10.91 -4.52
C LEU A 148 -1.39 -10.67 -5.99
N LEU A 149 -0.52 -10.02 -6.77
CA LEU A 149 -0.78 -9.69 -8.17
C LEU A 149 -0.89 -10.94 -9.05
N SER A 150 -1.90 -10.96 -9.92
CA SER A 150 -2.03 -11.97 -10.96
C SER A 150 -0.97 -11.81 -12.05
N ASP A 151 -0.53 -12.91 -12.64
CA ASP A 151 0.37 -12.89 -13.82
C ASP A 151 -0.32 -12.39 -15.11
N VAL A 152 -1.65 -12.21 -15.07
CA VAL A 152 -2.42 -11.73 -16.22
C VAL A 152 -2.11 -10.25 -16.48
N LYS A 153 -1.67 -9.94 -17.69
CA LYS A 153 -1.50 -8.56 -18.14
C LYS A 153 -2.87 -7.89 -18.22
N VAL A 154 -3.14 -6.97 -17.31
CA VAL A 154 -4.29 -6.07 -17.43
C VAL A 154 -4.05 -5.15 -18.62
N ASN A 155 -4.89 -5.28 -19.66
CA ASN A 155 -4.91 -4.30 -20.72
C ASN A 155 -5.68 -3.07 -20.20
N LEU A 156 -4.96 -2.07 -19.71
CA LEU A 156 -5.54 -0.83 -19.20
C LEU A 156 -6.22 0.01 -20.31
N PHE A 157 -5.98 -0.33 -21.59
CA PHE A 157 -6.53 0.40 -22.74
C PHE A 157 -6.99 -0.60 -23.83
N PRO A 158 -8.17 -1.21 -23.70
CA PRO A 158 -8.69 -2.16 -24.69
C PRO A 158 -9.05 -1.53 -26.05
N ASP A 159 -9.32 -0.22 -26.09
CA ASP A 159 -9.94 0.44 -27.26
C ASP A 159 -8.96 1.20 -28.18
N SER A 160 -7.65 1.03 -28.05
CA SER A 160 -6.68 1.64 -28.99
C SER A 160 -6.55 0.82 -30.28
N GLN A 161 -7.65 0.68 -31.03
CA GLN A 161 -7.55 0.39 -32.47
C GLN A 161 -6.89 1.60 -33.14
N PRO A 162 -5.84 1.43 -33.96
CA PRO A 162 -5.38 2.52 -34.80
C PRO A 162 -6.54 2.98 -35.70
N PRO A 163 -6.68 4.28 -35.99
CA PRO A 163 -7.72 4.73 -36.90
C PRO A 163 -7.58 3.96 -38.21
N SER A 164 -8.67 3.32 -38.64
CA SER A 164 -8.73 2.67 -39.95
C SER A 164 -8.31 3.70 -40.98
N GLY A 165 -7.15 3.51 -41.59
CA GLY A 165 -6.71 4.34 -42.71
C GLY A 165 -7.79 4.29 -43.77
N SER A 166 -8.45 5.42 -43.99
CA SER A 166 -9.20 5.64 -45.22
C SER A 166 -8.15 5.84 -46.31
N ASP A 167 -7.81 4.78 -47.04
CA ASP A 167 -7.30 4.94 -48.39
C ASP A 167 -8.42 5.59 -49.21
N GLY A 168 -8.18 6.84 -49.62
CA GLY A 168 -9.03 7.66 -50.48
C GLY A 168 -8.24 8.81 -51.05
#